data_AF-A0A6N7VQJ1-F1
#
_entry.id   AF-A0A6N7VQJ1-F1
#
_cell.length_a   1.000
_cell.length_b   1.000
_cell.length_c   1.000
_cell.angle_alpha   90.00
_cell.angle_beta   90.00
_cell.angle_gamma   90.00
#
_symmetry.space_group_name_H-M   'P 1'
#
loop_
_entity.id
_entity.type
_entity.pdbx_description
1 polymer ?
#
loop_
_entity_poly.entity_id
_entity_poly.type
_entity_poly.pdbx_seq_one_letter_code
_entity_poly.pdbx_strand_id
1 'polypeptide(L)'
;MKKLLIISLFIISALSFADNNPYDYVEDKLQLKYVELTDGKNKLDIDDIDVGSFNNKIYVNMEVEAFSGDGGWSKFDKASYDKIATQIADDIRKMTNTSDKIEITLVLEREIGKDMLLHEGEY
;
A
#
# COMPACT_ATOMS: atom_id res chain seq x y z
N MET A 1 -17.04 44.39 29.69
CA MET A 1 -16.01 44.26 28.63
C MET A 1 -16.05 42.83 28.11
N LYS A 2 -16.62 42.64 26.93
CA LYS A 2 -16.84 41.36 26.25
C LYS A 2 -15.73 41.16 25.21
N LYS A 3 -14.64 40.46 25.51
CA LYS A 3 -13.72 39.88 24.51
C LYS A 3 -12.91 38.82 25.25
N LEU A 4 -13.06 37.52 24.91
CA LEU A 4 -11.99 36.49 24.98
C LEU A 4 -12.44 35.03 24.81
N LEU A 5 -13.72 34.69 24.63
CA LEU A 5 -14.17 33.28 24.65
C LEU A 5 -14.56 32.65 23.30
N ILE A 6 -14.20 33.23 22.15
CA ILE A 6 -14.66 32.71 20.84
C ILE A 6 -13.53 32.15 19.96
N ILE A 7 -12.25 32.37 20.31
CA ILE A 7 -11.14 31.91 19.45
C ILE A 7 -10.81 30.42 19.68
N SER A 8 -11.15 29.84 20.83
CA SER A 8 -10.88 28.42 21.11
C SER A 8 -11.85 27.43 20.43
N LEU A 9 -12.98 27.90 19.89
CA LEU A 9 -13.99 27.01 19.29
C LEU A 9 -13.80 26.77 17.79
N PHE A 10 -12.95 27.55 17.11
CA PHE A 10 -12.75 27.44 15.66
C PHE A 10 -11.71 26.41 15.23
N ILE A 11 -10.89 25.91 16.17
CA ILE A 11 -9.83 24.93 15.85
C ILE A 11 -10.37 23.49 15.87
N ILE A 12 -11.44 23.22 16.63
CA ILE A 12 -11.98 21.86 16.79
C ILE A 12 -12.88 21.46 15.61
N SER A 13 -13.48 22.44 14.91
CA SER A 13 -14.36 22.18 13.76
C SER A 13 -13.62 21.86 12.45
N ALA A 14 -12.31 22.07 12.38
CA ALA A 14 -11.51 21.76 11.19
C ALA A 14 -11.12 20.27 11.08
N LEU A 15 -11.33 19.49 12.15
CA LEU A 15 -10.98 18.06 12.18
C LEU A 15 -12.18 17.14 11.87
N SER A 16 -13.35 17.70 11.59
CA SER A 16 -14.60 16.93 11.57
C SER A 16 -15.01 16.42 10.18
N PHE A 17 -14.32 16.78 9.11
CA PHE A 17 -14.74 16.46 7.74
C PHE A 17 -13.53 16.30 6.79
N ALA A 18 -12.73 15.27 7.03
CA ALA A 18 -12.11 14.53 5.96
C ALA A 18 -12.46 13.07 6.23
N ASP A 19 -12.89 12.35 5.21
CA ASP A 19 -13.07 10.89 5.26
C ASP A 19 -11.66 10.29 5.35
N ASN A 20 -10.98 10.53 6.48
CA ASN A 20 -9.57 10.24 6.71
C ASN A 20 -9.47 8.75 7.01
N ASN A 21 -9.60 7.94 5.96
CA ASN A 21 -9.12 6.58 6.04
C ASN A 21 -7.61 6.66 6.33
N PRO A 22 -7.13 6.16 7.49
CA PRO A 22 -5.71 6.25 7.84
C PRO A 22 -4.82 5.55 6.82
N TYR A 23 -5.39 4.71 5.95
CA TYR A 23 -4.69 4.01 4.90
C TYR A 23 -4.44 4.85 3.64
N ASP A 24 -5.23 5.90 3.35
CA ASP A 24 -4.98 6.76 2.17
C ASP A 24 -3.58 7.40 2.24
N TYR A 25 -3.17 7.86 3.44
CA TYR A 25 -1.81 8.37 3.65
C TYR A 25 -0.74 7.28 3.48
N VAL A 26 -1.06 6.04 3.86
CA VAL A 26 -0.13 4.90 3.74
C VAL A 26 0.04 4.52 2.28
N GLU A 27 -1.07 4.40 1.54
CA GLU A 27 -1.13 4.15 0.09
C GLU A 27 -0.29 5.18 -0.66
N ASP A 28 -0.56 6.48 -0.47
CA ASP A 28 0.21 7.57 -1.08
C ASP A 28 1.73 7.41 -0.88
N LYS A 29 2.15 7.04 0.33
CA LYS A 29 3.58 6.86 0.65
C LYS A 29 4.17 5.61 0.02
N LEU A 30 3.41 4.53 -0.06
CA LEU A 30 3.86 3.31 -0.69
C LEU A 30 3.93 3.47 -2.20
N GLN A 31 2.91 4.02 -2.85
CA GLN A 31 2.89 4.27 -4.30
C GLN A 31 4.07 5.15 -4.74
N LEU A 32 4.35 6.23 -4.01
CA LEU A 32 5.50 7.09 -4.29
C LEU A 32 6.86 6.38 -4.17
N LYS A 33 6.96 5.35 -3.33
CA LYS A 33 8.21 4.64 -3.04
C LYS A 33 8.39 3.38 -3.87
N TYR A 34 7.30 2.69 -4.19
CA TYR A 34 7.26 1.35 -4.75
C TYR A 34 6.60 1.28 -6.13
N VAL A 35 6.63 2.39 -6.88
CA VAL A 35 6.21 2.45 -8.30
C VAL A 35 6.89 1.39 -9.18
N GLU A 36 8.10 0.95 -8.80
CA GLU A 36 8.81 -0.12 -9.47
C GLU A 36 9.49 -1.02 -8.41
N LEU A 37 9.33 -2.33 -8.53
CA LEU A 37 10.07 -3.31 -7.75
C LEU A 37 11.23 -3.84 -8.61
N THR A 38 12.44 -3.94 -8.03
CA THR A 38 13.59 -4.52 -8.74
C THR A 38 14.32 -5.57 -7.91
N ASP A 39 14.68 -6.68 -8.54
CA ASP A 39 15.57 -7.70 -7.97
C ASP A 39 17.06 -7.44 -8.30
N GLY A 40 17.36 -6.29 -8.92
CA GLY A 40 18.68 -5.92 -9.44
C GLY A 40 18.96 -6.37 -10.88
N LYS A 41 18.11 -7.19 -11.48
CA LYS A 41 18.20 -7.66 -12.88
C LYS A 41 16.91 -7.45 -13.66
N ASN A 42 15.78 -7.77 -13.04
CA ASN A 42 14.43 -7.64 -13.55
C ASN A 42 13.67 -6.57 -12.75
N LYS A 43 12.55 -6.14 -13.32
CA LYS A 43 11.68 -5.10 -12.79
C LYS A 43 10.22 -5.55 -12.91
N LEU A 44 9.40 -5.12 -11.95
CA LEU A 44 7.94 -5.15 -12.03
C LEU A 44 7.48 -3.70 -11.89
N ASP A 45 6.73 -3.22 -12.86
CA ASP A 45 6.09 -1.90 -12.79
C ASP A 45 4.81 -2.06 -11.97
N ILE A 46 4.65 -1.23 -10.93
CA ILE A 46 3.49 -1.26 -10.04
C ILE A 46 2.56 -0.13 -10.45
N ASP A 47 1.34 -0.49 -10.82
CA ASP A 47 0.32 0.47 -11.25
C ASP A 47 -0.44 1.04 -10.05
N ASP A 48 -0.88 0.15 -9.16
CA ASP A 48 -1.61 0.53 -7.96
C ASP A 48 -1.15 -0.21 -6.71
N ILE A 49 -1.35 0.45 -5.56
CA ILE A 49 -1.18 -0.11 -4.22
C ILE A 49 -2.35 0.36 -3.36
N ASP A 50 -3.22 -0.60 -3.01
CA ASP A 50 -4.30 -0.40 -2.04
C ASP A 50 -3.90 -0.95 -0.68
N VAL A 51 -4.31 -0.25 0.39
CA VAL A 51 -4.10 -0.68 1.76
C VAL A 51 -5.42 -0.61 2.52
N GLY A 52 -5.77 -1.70 3.18
CA GLY A 52 -6.98 -1.74 3.99
C GLY A 52 -6.79 -2.52 5.27
N SER A 53 -7.87 -2.60 6.05
CA SER A 53 -7.91 -3.54 7.16
C SER A 53 -9.24 -4.24 7.30
N PHE A 54 -9.18 -5.50 7.68
CA PHE A 54 -10.33 -6.34 7.96
C PHE A 54 -10.03 -7.19 9.19
N ASN A 55 -10.96 -7.24 10.16
CA ASN A 55 -10.79 -7.97 11.42
C ASN A 55 -9.44 -7.67 12.12
N ASN A 56 -9.06 -6.39 12.20
CA ASN A 56 -7.81 -5.93 12.81
C ASN A 56 -6.52 -6.41 12.12
N LYS A 57 -6.61 -7.00 10.92
CA LYS A 57 -5.46 -7.34 10.09
C LYS A 57 -5.34 -6.35 8.94
N ILE A 58 -4.15 -5.80 8.73
CA ILE A 58 -3.86 -4.92 7.59
C ILE A 58 -3.52 -5.79 6.38
N TYR A 59 -4.08 -5.45 5.23
CA TYR A 59 -3.77 -6.07 3.95
C TYR A 59 -3.31 -5.00 2.95
N VAL A 60 -2.50 -5.44 1.99
CA VAL A 60 -1.99 -4.65 0.87
C VAL A 60 -2.25 -5.43 -0.40
N ASN A 61 -2.87 -4.79 -1.38
CA ASN A 61 -2.95 -5.33 -2.74
C ASN A 61 -2.06 -4.46 -3.63
N MET A 62 -1.13 -5.09 -4.33
CA MET A 62 -0.27 -4.43 -5.31
C MET A 62 -0.57 -4.99 -6.69
N GLU A 63 -0.68 -4.11 -7.67
CA GLU A 63 -1.05 -4.46 -9.04
C GLU A 63 0.12 -4.22 -9.98
N VAL A 64 0.48 -5.24 -10.73
CA VAL A 64 1.46 -5.16 -11.82
C VAL A 64 0.68 -4.98 -13.11
N GLU A 65 0.87 -3.85 -13.79
CA GLU A 65 0.31 -3.65 -15.12
C GLU A 65 1.11 -4.46 -16.15
N ALA A 66 0.40 -5.19 -17.02
CA ALA A 66 1.02 -5.76 -18.20
C ALA A 66 0.09 -5.75 -19.41
N PHE A 67 0.51 -5.06 -20.47
CA PHE A 67 -0.17 -5.12 -21.77
C PHE A 67 -0.19 -6.54 -22.36
N SER A 68 0.87 -7.34 -22.10
CA SER A 68 0.91 -8.76 -22.47
C SER A 68 1.89 -9.54 -21.60
N GLY A 69 1.64 -10.84 -21.42
CA GLY A 69 2.52 -11.73 -20.65
C GLY A 69 2.20 -11.76 -19.16
N ASP A 70 3.23 -11.83 -18.33
CA ASP A 70 3.13 -11.97 -16.87
C ASP A 70 3.75 -10.79 -16.09
N GLY A 71 3.90 -9.63 -16.74
CA GLY A 71 4.52 -8.45 -16.14
C GLY A 71 6.00 -8.62 -15.77
N GLY A 72 6.67 -9.68 -16.24
CA GLY A 72 8.05 -10.01 -15.85
C GLY A 72 8.16 -10.92 -14.63
N TRP A 73 7.04 -11.34 -14.04
CA TRP A 73 7.00 -12.14 -12.83
C TRP A 73 7.80 -13.44 -12.92
N SER A 74 7.70 -14.19 -14.02
CA SER A 74 8.42 -15.47 -14.19
C SER A 74 9.93 -15.31 -14.05
N LYS A 75 10.49 -14.17 -14.47
CA LYS A 75 11.93 -13.89 -14.42
C LYS A 75 12.38 -13.23 -13.12
N PHE A 76 11.48 -12.54 -12.42
CA PHE A 76 11.77 -11.86 -11.17
C PHE A 76 12.25 -12.86 -10.10
N ASP A 77 13.23 -12.51 -9.28
CA ASP A 77 13.72 -13.35 -8.19
C ASP A 77 12.79 -13.32 -6.97
N LYS A 78 12.27 -14.48 -6.58
CA LYS A 78 11.20 -14.58 -5.56
C LYS A 78 11.75 -14.28 -4.17
N ALA A 79 12.99 -14.68 -3.90
CA ALA A 79 13.64 -14.35 -2.63
C ALA A 79 13.92 -12.84 -2.49
N SER A 80 14.15 -12.14 -3.60
CA SER A 80 14.25 -10.68 -3.61
C SER A 80 12.88 -10.03 -3.42
N TYR A 81 11.82 -10.57 -4.05
CA TYR A 81 10.45 -10.13 -3.79
C TYR A 81 10.09 -10.25 -2.30
N ASP A 82 10.36 -11.39 -1.64
CA ASP A 82 10.05 -11.57 -0.23
C ASP A 82 10.74 -10.54 0.69
N LYS A 83 11.97 -10.13 0.35
CA LYS A 83 12.67 -9.07 1.09
C LYS A 83 12.01 -7.71 0.88
N ILE A 84 11.56 -7.42 -0.33
CA ILE A 84 10.84 -6.18 -0.66
C ILE A 84 9.50 -6.15 0.07
N ALA A 85 8.73 -7.24 0.03
CA ALA A 85 7.46 -7.37 0.74
C ALA A 85 7.63 -7.21 2.26
N THR A 86 8.68 -7.82 2.83
CA THR A 86 9.04 -7.59 4.25
C THR A 86 9.31 -6.10 4.53
N GLN A 87 10.00 -5.41 3.63
CA GLN A 87 10.28 -3.98 3.79
C GLN A 87 9.03 -3.12 3.68
N ILE A 88 8.09 -3.46 2.79
CA ILE A 88 6.78 -2.81 2.68
C ILE A 88 5.99 -2.99 3.98
N ALA A 89 5.93 -4.22 4.51
CA ALA A 89 5.28 -4.51 5.78
C ALA A 89 5.90 -3.72 6.95
N ASP A 90 7.24 -3.66 7.02
CA ASP A 90 7.95 -2.85 8.02
C ASP A 90 7.59 -1.36 7.94
N ASP A 91 7.45 -0.82 6.73
CA ASP A 91 7.13 0.59 6.54
C ASP A 91 5.68 0.90 6.90
N ILE A 92 4.75 0.01 6.56
CA ILE A 92 3.36 0.08 7.02
C ILE A 92 3.31 0.07 8.54
N ARG A 93 3.99 -0.88 9.18
CA ARG A 93 4.05 -0.98 10.65
C ARG A 93 4.55 0.31 11.31
N LYS A 94 5.57 0.96 10.72
CA LYS A 94 6.05 2.27 11.20
C LYS A 94 5.00 3.37 11.04
N MET A 95 4.28 3.40 9.91
CA MET A 95 3.28 4.44 9.62
C MET A 95 2.00 4.28 10.44
N THR A 96 1.59 3.04 10.72
CA THR A 96 0.35 2.71 11.46
C THR A 96 0.58 2.41 12.94
N ASN A 97 1.83 2.36 13.38
CA ASN A 97 2.24 2.03 14.75
C ASN A 97 1.66 0.69 15.24
N THR A 98 1.70 -0.34 14.38
CA THR A 98 1.33 -1.73 14.73
C THR A 98 2.54 -2.66 14.74
N SER A 99 2.42 -3.77 15.46
CA SER A 99 3.35 -4.91 15.44
C SER A 99 2.78 -6.13 14.72
N ASP A 100 1.55 -6.05 14.23
CA ASP A 100 0.87 -7.17 13.59
C ASP A 100 1.49 -7.48 12.22
N LYS A 101 1.31 -8.73 11.79
CA LYS A 101 1.70 -9.12 10.43
C LYS A 101 0.84 -8.39 9.40
N ILE A 102 1.45 -8.10 8.25
CA ILE A 102 0.79 -7.47 7.11
C ILE A 102 0.62 -8.52 6.02
N GLU A 103 -0.61 -8.69 5.52
CA GLU A 103 -0.85 -9.51 4.34
C GLU A 103 -0.54 -8.69 3.09
N ILE A 104 0.28 -9.25 2.19
CA ILE A 104 0.64 -8.59 0.94
C ILE A 104 0.31 -9.54 -0.21
N THR A 105 -0.54 -9.06 -1.10
CA THR A 105 -0.97 -9.73 -2.31
C THR A 105 -0.42 -8.98 -3.51
N LEU A 106 0.22 -9.71 -4.43
CA LEU A 106 0.66 -9.20 -5.72
C LEU A 106 -0.21 -9.82 -6.82
N VAL A 107 -0.86 -8.97 -7.59
CA VAL A 107 -1.76 -9.35 -8.67
C VAL A 107 -1.20 -8.81 -9.99
N LEU A 108 -1.37 -9.58 -11.06
CA LEU A 108 -1.20 -9.11 -12.43
C LEU A 108 -2.56 -8.63 -12.93
N GLU A 109 -2.69 -7.32 -13.10
CA GLU A 109 -3.85 -6.75 -13.78
C GLU A 109 -3.74 -7.04 -15.28
N ARG A 110 -4.83 -7.50 -15.89
CA ARG A 110 -4.86 -7.80 -17.32
C ARG A 110 -5.89 -6.96 -18.03
N GLU A 111 -5.43 -6.15 -18.98
CA GLU A 111 -6.31 -5.37 -19.87
C GLU A 111 -7.37 -6.26 -20.56
N ILE A 112 -7.01 -7.52 -20.85
CA ILE A 112 -7.93 -8.52 -21.39
C ILE A 112 -7.84 -9.82 -20.58
N GLY A 113 -8.89 -10.13 -19.84
CA GLY A 113 -9.03 -11.41 -19.14
C GLY A 113 -9.44 -11.21 -17.69
N LYS A 114 -9.09 -12.18 -16.85
CA LYS A 114 -9.18 -12.05 -15.39
C LYS A 114 -7.79 -11.79 -14.85
N ASP A 115 -7.74 -10.99 -13.79
CA ASP A 115 -6.52 -10.75 -13.05
C ASP A 115 -5.97 -12.07 -12.49
N MET A 116 -4.64 -12.11 -12.35
CA MET A 116 -3.94 -13.31 -11.96
C MET A 116 -3.15 -13.05 -10.69
N LEU A 117 -3.44 -13.83 -9.65
CA LEU A 117 -2.61 -13.85 -8.44
C LEU A 117 -1.18 -14.29 -8.79
N LEU A 118 -0.20 -13.43 -8.51
CA LEU A 118 1.21 -13.72 -8.69
C LEU A 118 1.84 -14.24 -7.39
N HIS A 119 1.48 -13.61 -6.26
CA HIS A 119 2.00 -13.95 -4.94
C HIS A 119 1.06 -13.50 -3.82
N GLU A 120 1.04 -14.22 -2.71
CA GLU A 120 0.36 -13.85 -1.46
C GLU A 120 1.23 -14.30 -0.28
N GLY A 121 1.35 -13.48 0.75
CA GLY A 121 2.11 -13.83 1.95
C GLY A 121 1.84 -12.92 3.16
N GLU A 122 2.13 -13.43 4.35
CA GLU A 122 2.15 -12.65 5.58
C GLU A 122 3.58 -12.29 5.97
N TYR A 123 3.83 -10.99 6.19
CA TYR A 123 5.15 -10.42 6.46
C TYR A 123 5.18 -9.58 7.75
#